data_AF-A0A3Q7HX59-F1
#
_entry.id   AF-A0A3Q7HX59-F1
#
_cell.length_a   1.000
_cell.length_b   1.000
_cell.length_c   1.000
_cell.angle_alpha   90.00
_cell.angle_beta   90.00
_cell.angle_gamma   90.00
#
_symmetry.space_group_name_H-M   'P 1'
#
loop_
_entity.id
_entity.type
_entity.pdbx_description
1 polymer ?
#
loop_
_entity_poly.entity_id
_entity_poly.type
_entity_poly.pdbx_seq_one_letter_code
_entity_poly.pdbx_strand_id
1 'polypeptide(L)'
;MADTLNQNTFSNKKRSSGSDDCDHHDDTLFVSKKQSKSLVWEDPAAALANARHEFGEHGGVNMSIEASATFTVMEPETMRRMFAGELGPDRDFFIYSRHFNPTVLNLGRLMAALEGTEAAYCTASGMSAISSVMLQLCSSGGHLLPCP
;
A
#
# COMPACT_ATOMS: atom_id res chain seq x y z
N MET A 1 2.60 45.76 37.21
CA MET A 1 2.16 47.16 37.09
C MET A 1 1.95 47.45 35.62
N ALA A 2 0.67 47.63 35.24
CA ALA A 2 0.09 48.20 34.01
C ALA A 2 0.48 47.56 32.66
N ASP A 3 -0.39 46.83 31.94
CA ASP A 3 -1.68 47.21 31.29
C ASP A 3 -1.53 48.18 30.12
N THR A 4 -2.00 47.77 28.92
CA THR A 4 -2.95 48.47 28.00
C THR A 4 -3.16 47.54 26.78
N LEU A 5 -4.24 46.74 26.70
CA LEU A 5 -5.58 47.04 26.15
C LEU A 5 -5.65 47.26 24.61
N ASN A 6 -6.23 46.27 23.91
CA ASN A 6 -7.06 46.44 22.71
C ASN A 6 -7.88 45.14 22.48
N GLN A 7 -8.96 44.86 23.22
CA GLN A 7 -10.36 45.24 22.96
C GLN A 7 -10.80 45.20 21.49
N ASN A 8 -11.52 44.12 21.13
CA ASN A 8 -12.83 44.13 20.44
C ASN A 8 -13.20 42.69 20.02
N THR A 9 -14.40 42.13 20.16
CA THR A 9 -15.61 42.39 20.97
C THR A 9 -16.60 41.28 20.57
N PHE A 10 -17.19 40.59 21.57
CA PHE A 10 -18.51 39.91 21.59
C PHE A 10 -18.81 38.79 20.57
N SER A 11 -19.44 37.66 20.93
CA SER A 11 -20.59 37.51 21.81
C SER A 11 -20.73 36.10 22.43
N ASN A 12 -21.33 36.10 23.61
CA ASN A 12 -21.46 35.05 24.62
C ASN A 12 -22.93 34.59 24.72
N LYS A 13 -23.21 33.30 24.94
CA LYS A 13 -24.39 32.82 25.71
C LYS A 13 -24.23 31.32 26.04
N LYS A 14 -23.76 30.93 27.22
CA LYS A 14 -24.38 30.87 28.58
C LYS A 14 -25.26 29.61 28.78
N ARG A 15 -24.81 28.81 29.75
CA ARG A 15 -25.38 27.58 30.34
C ARG A 15 -26.80 27.79 30.91
N SER A 16 -27.60 26.71 30.92
CA SER A 16 -28.62 26.46 31.94
C SER A 16 -28.73 24.96 32.21
N SER A 17 -28.84 24.64 33.50
CA SER A 17 -28.90 23.33 34.16
C SER A 17 -30.32 22.81 34.33
N GLY A 18 -30.45 21.48 34.47
CA GLY A 18 -31.66 20.72 34.86
C GLY A 18 -32.21 19.92 33.67
N SER A 19 -32.51 18.63 33.73
CA SER A 19 -32.77 17.70 34.84
C SER A 19 -32.73 16.26 34.30
N ASP A 20 -32.34 15.31 35.14
CA ASP A 20 -32.77 13.90 35.26
C ASP A 20 -33.39 13.22 34.02
N ASP A 21 -32.71 12.19 33.48
CA ASP A 21 -33.15 10.79 33.54
C ASP A 21 -32.50 9.86 32.49
N CYS A 22 -32.00 8.73 33.01
CA CYS A 22 -31.92 7.40 32.40
C CYS A 22 -31.16 7.19 31.07
N ASP A 23 -29.91 6.71 31.20
CA ASP A 23 -29.16 6.04 30.13
C ASP A 23 -29.92 4.80 29.62
N HIS A 24 -30.41 4.88 28.37
CA HIS A 24 -30.83 3.72 27.58
C HIS A 24 -29.84 3.56 26.43
N HIS A 25 -29.28 2.35 26.33
CA HIS A 25 -28.36 1.91 25.31
C HIS A 25 -28.87 2.21 23.90
N ASP A 26 -28.04 2.87 23.09
CA ASP A 26 -28.11 2.72 21.64
C ASP A 26 -26.67 2.69 21.10
N ASP A 27 -26.20 1.47 20.85
CA ASP A 27 -24.96 1.17 20.13
C ASP A 27 -25.09 1.74 18.71
N THR A 28 -24.73 3.01 18.52
CA THR A 28 -24.47 3.54 17.19
C THR A 28 -23.19 2.92 16.68
N LEU A 29 -23.33 1.70 16.15
CA LEU A 29 -22.44 1.05 15.21
C LEU A 29 -22.11 2.08 14.13
N PHE A 30 -20.94 2.69 14.25
CA PHE A 30 -20.25 3.33 13.15
C PHE A 30 -19.98 2.23 12.12
N VAL A 31 -20.95 2.01 11.24
CA VAL A 31 -20.80 1.25 10.02
C VAL A 31 -19.77 2.03 9.20
N SER A 32 -18.51 1.66 9.41
CA SER A 32 -17.39 2.06 8.58
C SER A 32 -17.76 1.65 7.17
N LYS A 33 -18.19 2.64 6.40
CA LYS A 33 -18.57 2.51 5.00
C LYS A 33 -17.28 2.13 4.27
N LYS A 34 -16.96 0.82 4.25
CA LYS A 34 -16.00 0.24 3.32
C LYS A 34 -16.57 0.55 1.94
N GLN A 35 -16.16 1.70 1.44
CA GLN A 35 -16.49 2.16 0.11
C GLN A 35 -15.85 1.13 -0.81
N SER A 36 -16.68 0.22 -1.30
CA SER A 36 -16.36 -0.70 -2.38
C SER A 36 -15.99 0.17 -3.57
N LYS A 37 -14.70 0.47 -3.71
CA LYS A 37 -14.19 1.25 -4.83
C LYS A 37 -14.37 0.33 -6.03
N SER A 38 -15.42 0.59 -6.80
CA SER A 38 -15.59 0.01 -8.13
C SER A 38 -14.29 0.24 -8.90
N LEU A 39 -13.72 -0.82 -9.47
CA LEU A 39 -12.57 -0.77 -10.36
C LEU A 39 -12.96 0.01 -11.64
N VAL A 40 -13.08 1.33 -11.50
CA VAL A 40 -13.15 2.25 -12.62
C VAL A 40 -11.70 2.51 -12.98
N TRP A 41 -11.35 2.20 -14.23
CA TRP A 41 -10.08 2.61 -14.82
C TRP A 41 -10.01 4.15 -14.74
N GLU A 42 -9.39 4.66 -13.67
CA GLU A 42 -9.10 6.08 -13.47
C GLU A 42 -8.02 6.51 -14.49
N ASP A 43 -7.82 7.81 -14.64
CA ASP A 43 -6.72 8.35 -15.46
C ASP A 43 -5.38 7.72 -15.00
N PRO A 44 -4.64 7.01 -15.86
CA PRO A 44 -3.40 6.33 -15.46
C PRO A 44 -2.37 7.29 -14.88
N ALA A 45 -2.37 8.55 -15.31
CA ALA A 45 -1.49 9.57 -14.75
C ALA A 45 -1.87 9.89 -13.28
N ALA A 46 -3.16 9.99 -12.98
CA ALA A 46 -3.65 10.18 -11.62
C ALA A 46 -3.41 8.93 -10.75
N ALA A 47 -3.57 7.72 -11.30
CA ALA A 47 -3.29 6.48 -10.60
C ALA A 47 -1.80 6.36 -10.21
N LEU A 48 -0.89 6.71 -11.12
CA LEU A 48 0.54 6.74 -10.86
C LEU A 48 0.91 7.80 -9.81
N ALA A 49 0.33 8.99 -9.88
CA ALA A 49 0.59 10.07 -8.92
C ALA A 49 0.09 9.74 -7.50
N ASN A 50 -0.98 8.94 -7.39
CA ASN A 50 -1.52 8.47 -6.12
C ASN A 50 -0.83 7.20 -5.59
N ALA A 51 0.04 6.57 -6.39
CA ALA A 51 0.76 5.37 -5.98
C ALA A 51 1.75 5.69 -4.84
N ARG A 52 2.03 4.68 -3.99
CA ARG A 52 2.96 4.83 -2.85
C ARG A 52 4.34 5.24 -3.38
N HIS A 53 4.78 6.45 -3.04
CA HIS A 53 6.15 6.89 -3.31
C HIS A 53 7.07 6.39 -2.20
N GLU A 54 8.02 5.53 -2.54
CA GLU A 54 9.05 5.06 -1.62
C GLU A 54 10.31 5.88 -1.80
N PHE A 55 10.68 6.62 -0.75
CA PHE A 55 11.93 7.38 -0.71
C PHE A 55 13.06 6.46 -0.28
N GLY A 56 14.24 6.65 -0.88
CA GLY A 56 15.45 6.00 -0.42
C GLY A 56 15.87 6.46 0.98
N GLU A 57 16.82 5.74 1.59
CA GLU A 57 17.39 6.06 2.91
C GLU A 57 17.82 7.52 3.06
N HIS A 58 18.30 8.13 1.96
CA HIS A 58 18.80 9.51 1.94
C HIS A 58 17.76 10.55 1.50
N GLY A 59 16.48 10.19 1.39
CA GLY A 59 15.40 11.13 1.05
C GLY A 59 15.48 11.70 -0.36
N GLY A 60 16.12 10.98 -1.29
CA GLY A 60 16.12 11.36 -2.70
C GLY A 60 14.71 11.36 -3.29
N VAL A 61 14.42 12.33 -4.17
CA VAL A 61 13.12 12.43 -4.85
C VAL A 61 12.82 11.22 -5.74
N ASN A 62 13.88 10.63 -6.30
CA ASN A 62 13.80 9.37 -7.03
C ASN A 62 14.05 8.21 -6.07
N MET A 63 13.41 7.08 -6.37
CA MET A 63 13.67 5.83 -5.69
C MET A 63 15.16 5.45 -5.75
N SER A 64 15.69 4.95 -4.63
CA SER A 64 17.02 4.35 -4.58
C SER A 64 17.10 3.05 -5.38
N ILE A 65 18.24 2.85 -6.03
CA ILE A 65 18.57 1.59 -6.70
C ILE A 65 19.25 0.67 -5.70
N GLU A 66 18.56 -0.41 -5.34
CA GLU A 66 19.08 -1.39 -4.39
C GLU A 66 19.84 -2.49 -5.12
N ALA A 67 21.16 -2.31 -5.25
CA ALA A 67 22.05 -3.23 -5.94
C ALA A 67 22.62 -4.31 -4.99
N SER A 68 21.76 -4.93 -4.17
CA SER A 68 22.14 -6.04 -3.29
C SER A 68 21.46 -7.35 -3.69
N ALA A 69 22.17 -8.46 -3.46
CA ALA A 69 21.63 -9.80 -3.62
C ALA A 69 20.99 -10.35 -2.34
N THR A 70 21.56 -10.01 -1.18
CA THR A 70 21.17 -10.55 0.12
C THR A 70 20.90 -9.39 1.07
N PHE A 71 19.87 -9.53 1.90
CA PHE A 71 19.45 -8.51 2.84
C PHE A 71 19.69 -8.94 4.29
N THR A 72 20.00 -7.99 5.15
CA THR A 72 20.27 -8.24 6.56
C THR A 72 18.98 -8.33 7.37
N VAL A 73 18.98 -9.22 8.36
CA VAL A 73 17.93 -9.30 9.38
C VAL A 73 18.58 -9.06 10.74
N MET A 74 17.97 -8.19 11.54
CA MET A 74 18.53 -7.81 12.84
C MET A 74 18.30 -8.88 13.91
N GLU A 75 17.16 -9.57 13.84
CA GLU A 75 16.75 -10.57 14.83
C GLU A 75 16.63 -11.96 14.17
N PRO A 76 17.26 -13.01 14.73
CA PRO A 76 17.19 -14.36 14.16
C PRO A 76 15.78 -14.94 14.09
N GLU A 77 14.90 -14.61 15.04
CA GLU A 77 13.51 -15.07 15.02
C GLU A 77 12.74 -14.54 13.80
N THR A 78 13.06 -13.31 13.37
CA THR A 78 12.45 -12.67 12.19
C THR A 78 12.76 -13.46 10.93
N MET A 79 13.96 -14.04 10.82
CA MET A 79 14.33 -14.89 9.68
C MET A 79 13.38 -16.07 9.52
N ARG A 80 13.05 -16.76 10.63
CA ARG A 80 12.14 -17.92 10.59
C ARG A 80 10.73 -17.52 10.10
N ARG A 81 10.22 -16.41 10.62
CA ARG A 81 8.88 -15.88 10.27
C ARG A 81 8.79 -15.44 8.82
N MET A 82 9.90 -14.93 8.30
CA MET A 82 10.04 -14.54 6.91
C MET A 82 10.01 -15.74 5.96
N PHE A 83 10.76 -16.80 6.26
CA PHE A 83 10.71 -18.05 5.48
C PHE A 83 9.35 -18.77 5.60
N ALA A 84 8.65 -18.61 6.73
CA ALA A 84 7.30 -19.13 6.93
C ALA A 84 6.21 -18.35 6.18
N GLY A 85 6.55 -17.19 5.58
CA GLY A 85 5.59 -16.34 4.85
C GLY A 85 4.72 -15.44 5.74
N GLU A 86 5.00 -15.35 7.04
CA GLU A 86 4.28 -14.44 7.95
C GLU A 86 4.67 -12.97 7.74
N LEU A 87 5.90 -12.74 7.28
CA LEU A 87 6.47 -11.43 6.96
C LEU A 87 6.77 -11.40 5.47
N GLY A 88 5.96 -10.63 4.73
CA GLY A 88 6.03 -10.51 3.28
C GLY A 88 6.64 -9.18 2.80
N PRO A 89 6.72 -9.01 1.46
CA PRO A 89 7.23 -7.80 0.82
C PRO A 89 6.42 -6.53 1.13
N ASP A 90 5.20 -6.65 1.66
CA ASP A 90 4.39 -5.50 2.10
C ASP A 90 4.89 -4.85 3.39
N ARG A 91 5.76 -5.53 4.14
CA ARG A 91 6.40 -5.02 5.34
C ARG A 91 7.89 -4.74 5.12
N ASP A 92 8.30 -4.61 3.87
CA ASP A 92 9.67 -4.28 3.46
C ASP A 92 10.74 -5.27 3.96
N PHE A 93 10.34 -6.54 4.15
CA PHE A 93 11.27 -7.64 4.45
C PHE A 93 11.65 -8.37 3.15
N PHE A 94 12.94 -8.34 2.80
CA PHE A 94 13.51 -9.05 1.65
C PHE A 94 14.53 -10.13 2.09
N ILE A 95 14.51 -11.32 1.47
CA ILE A 95 15.49 -12.39 1.76
C ILE A 95 16.62 -12.32 0.73
N TYR A 96 16.21 -12.41 -0.53
CA TYR A 96 17.09 -12.58 -1.66
C TYR A 96 16.49 -11.91 -2.90
N SER A 97 17.32 -11.17 -3.63
CA SER A 97 16.89 -10.32 -4.75
C SER A 97 16.24 -11.08 -5.91
N ARG A 98 16.51 -12.39 -6.04
CA ARG A 98 15.86 -13.24 -7.05
C ARG A 98 14.34 -13.28 -6.92
N HIS A 99 13.84 -13.26 -5.69
CA HIS A 99 12.40 -13.33 -5.41
C HIS A 99 11.82 -11.93 -5.30
N PHE A 100 12.45 -11.09 -4.47
CA PHE A 100 11.98 -9.74 -4.23
C PHE A 100 13.17 -8.82 -4.01
N ASN A 101 13.17 -7.70 -4.72
CA ASN A 101 14.09 -6.58 -4.55
C ASN A 101 13.23 -5.31 -4.43
N PRO A 102 13.52 -4.39 -3.49
CA PRO A 102 12.66 -3.23 -3.24
C PRO A 102 12.48 -2.34 -4.49
N THR A 103 13.53 -2.11 -5.27
CA THR A 103 13.45 -1.33 -6.51
C THR A 103 12.53 -2.01 -7.53
N VAL A 104 12.62 -3.34 -7.66
CA VAL A 104 11.78 -4.12 -8.60
C VAL A 104 10.33 -4.20 -8.10
N LEU A 105 10.12 -4.33 -6.79
CA LEU A 105 8.79 -4.37 -6.18
C LEU A 105 8.02 -3.07 -6.42
N ASN A 106 8.69 -1.93 -6.25
CA ASN A 106 8.07 -0.65 -6.51
C ASN A 106 7.73 -0.46 -8.00
N LEU A 107 8.61 -0.89 -8.91
CA LEU A 107 8.27 -0.91 -10.34
C LEU A 107 6.99 -1.73 -10.60
N GLY A 108 6.85 -2.89 -9.97
CA GLY A 108 5.63 -3.71 -10.03
C GLY A 108 4.41 -2.97 -9.50
N ARG A 109 4.50 -2.29 -8.35
CA ARG A 109 3.40 -1.49 -7.79
C ARG A 109 2.97 -0.35 -8.71
N LEU A 110 3.93 0.35 -9.34
CA LEU A 110 3.64 1.41 -10.30
C LEU A 110 2.99 0.86 -11.57
N MET A 111 3.46 -0.28 -12.08
CA MET A 111 2.84 -0.95 -13.23
C MET A 111 1.41 -1.41 -12.91
N ALA A 112 1.19 -1.96 -11.72
CA ALA A 112 -0.15 -2.36 -11.27
C ALA A 112 -1.11 -1.16 -11.20
N ALA A 113 -0.63 -0.02 -10.70
CA ALA A 113 -1.40 1.22 -10.68
C ALA A 113 -1.72 1.73 -12.09
N LEU A 114 -0.79 1.61 -13.04
CA LEU A 114 -0.99 2.02 -14.44
C LEU A 114 -1.99 1.14 -15.18
N GLU A 115 -1.95 -0.18 -14.95
CA GLU A 115 -2.84 -1.15 -15.59
C GLU A 115 -4.15 -1.38 -14.81
N GLY A 116 -4.33 -0.72 -13.66
CA GLY A 116 -5.49 -0.94 -12.79
C GLY A 116 -5.62 -2.39 -12.28
N THR A 117 -4.50 -3.11 -12.18
CA THR A 117 -4.45 -4.49 -11.69
C THR A 117 -4.12 -4.52 -10.19
N GLU A 118 -4.48 -5.60 -9.50
CA GLU A 118 -4.25 -5.72 -8.05
C GLU A 118 -2.76 -5.86 -7.70
N ALA A 119 -2.00 -6.55 -8.56
CA ALA A 119 -0.58 -6.79 -8.39
C ALA A 119 0.08 -7.01 -9.76
N ALA A 120 1.32 -6.56 -9.89
CA ALA A 120 2.16 -6.86 -11.04
C ALA A 120 3.52 -7.39 -10.59
N TYR A 121 4.06 -8.34 -11.36
CA TYR A 121 5.35 -8.97 -11.09
C TYR A 121 6.30 -8.72 -12.26
N CYS A 122 7.46 -8.13 -11.97
CA CYS A 122 8.45 -7.81 -12.98
C CYS A 122 9.37 -9.02 -13.22
N THR A 123 9.50 -9.42 -14.48
CA THR A 123 10.42 -10.50 -14.91
C THR A 123 11.61 -9.94 -15.70
N ALA A 124 12.63 -10.78 -15.93
CA ALA A 124 13.83 -10.38 -16.66
C ALA A 124 13.58 -9.96 -18.12
N SER A 125 12.55 -10.51 -18.78
CA SER A 125 12.19 -10.16 -20.16
C SER A 125 10.69 -10.41 -20.43
N GLY A 126 10.15 -9.80 -21.49
CA GLY A 126 8.76 -10.04 -21.90
C GLY A 126 8.47 -11.51 -22.24
N MET A 127 9.44 -12.21 -22.85
CA MET A 127 9.30 -13.65 -23.10
C MET A 127 9.30 -14.48 -21.81
N SER A 128 10.03 -14.04 -20.78
CA SER A 128 9.96 -14.66 -19.46
C SER A 128 8.57 -14.48 -18.84
N ALA A 129 7.98 -13.28 -18.95
CA ALA A 129 6.62 -13.04 -18.45
C ALA A 129 5.61 -13.99 -19.11
N ILE A 130 5.62 -14.08 -20.44
CA ILE A 130 4.70 -14.95 -21.20
C ILE A 130 4.92 -16.42 -20.83
N SER A 131 6.18 -16.87 -20.80
CA SER A 131 6.52 -18.26 -20.48
C SER A 131 6.12 -18.63 -19.06
N SER A 132 6.37 -17.77 -18.08
CA SER A 132 5.95 -18.00 -16.68
C SER A 132 4.44 -18.12 -16.54
N VAL A 133 3.67 -17.26 -17.21
CA VAL A 133 2.19 -17.36 -17.22
C VAL A 133 1.73 -18.66 -17.89
N MET A 134 2.35 -19.05 -19.02
CA MET A 134 2.02 -20.30 -19.70
C MET A 134 2.31 -21.53 -18.83
N LEU A 135 3.46 -21.58 -18.16
CA LEU A 135 3.83 -22.68 -17.26
C LEU A 135 2.96 -22.72 -15.99
N GLN A 136 2.48 -21.57 -15.52
CA GLN A 136 1.55 -21.49 -14.39
C GLN A 136 0.17 -22.07 -14.75
N LEU A 137 -0.32 -21.80 -15.97
CA LEU A 137 -1.67 -22.17 -16.40
C LEU A 137 -1.76 -23.55 -17.06
N CYS A 138 -0.72 -23.95 -17.79
CA CYS A 138 -0.69 -25.20 -18.55
C CYS A 138 0.25 -26.22 -17.91
N SER A 139 -0.33 -27.31 -17.41
CA SER A 139 0.42 -28.53 -17.07
C SER A 139 0.70 -29.37 -18.33
N SER A 140 1.50 -30.43 -18.18
CA SER A 140 1.78 -31.35 -19.30
C SER A 140 0.48 -31.89 -19.91
N GLY A 141 0.40 -31.85 -21.25
CA GLY A 141 -0.81 -32.22 -22.00
C GLY A 141 -1.82 -31.09 -22.19
N GLY A 142 -1.55 -29.87 -21.73
CA GLY A 142 -2.36 -28.69 -22.01
C GLY A 142 -2.32 -28.27 -23.49
N HIS A 143 -3.43 -27.75 -24.00
CA HIS A 143 -3.57 -27.25 -25.36
C HIS A 143 -3.84 -25.75 -25.34
N LEU A 144 -3.00 -24.96 -26.02
CA LEU A 144 -3.13 -23.51 -26.15
C LEU A 144 -3.69 -23.17 -27.54
N LEU A 145 -4.71 -22.32 -27.57
CA LEU A 145 -5.26 -21.77 -28.82
C LEU A 145 -4.69 -20.37 -29.04
N PRO A 146 -3.87 -20.15 -30.07
CA PRO A 146 -3.39 -18.81 -30.41
C PRO A 146 -4.52 -17.96 -31.00
N CYS A 147 -4.38 -16.63 -30.93
CA CYS A 147 -5.28 -15.69 -31.60
C CYS A 147 -5.27 -15.96 -33.12
N PRO A 148 -6.44 -15.99 -33.79
CA PRO A 148 -6.54 -16.11 -35.25
C PRO A 148 -5.95 -14.91 -35.98
#